data_AF-A0A2P5YZC0-F1
#
_entry.id   AF-A0A2P5YZC0-F1
#
_cell.length_a   1.000
_cell.length_b   1.000
_cell.length_c   1.000
_cell.angle_alpha   90.00
_cell.angle_beta   90.00
_cell.angle_gamma   90.00
#
_symmetry.space_group_name_H-M   'P 1'
#
loop_
_entity.id
_entity.type
_entity.pdbx_description
1 polymer ?
#
loop_
_entity_poly.entity_id
_entity_poly.type
_entity_poly.pdbx_seq_one_letter_code
_entity_poly.pdbx_strand_id
1 'polypeptide(L)'
;MAKSLHLRCENAAKGSGCVAGNVDTGDFYDVEMSPRCDADGNFAGVAERDAALLDALPVTGSTAQVAAKLSEGQFVCILATARAGQHAAYHYVVAIPPASVSACQGKAICKQYGQRRVDFVTQRKQGRQCSIAGNARPEGDCAQGWIQSQKLDVFANGL
;
A
#
# COMPACT_ATOMS: atom_id res chain seq x y z
N MET A 1 0.03 11.80 -5.21
CA MET A 1 0.38 10.40 -4.94
C MET A 1 1.71 10.04 -5.60
N ALA A 2 1.87 10.02 -6.92
CA ALA A 2 3.15 9.66 -7.54
C ALA A 2 4.37 10.49 -7.07
N LYS A 3 4.22 11.83 -7.02
CA LYS A 3 5.29 12.74 -6.56
C LYS A 3 5.67 12.56 -5.09
N SER A 4 4.71 12.17 -4.24
CA SER A 4 4.96 11.88 -2.81
C SER A 4 5.56 10.50 -2.58
N LEU A 5 5.61 9.66 -3.61
CA LEU A 5 6.21 8.32 -3.61
C LEU A 5 7.56 8.29 -4.34
N HIS A 6 8.12 9.45 -4.68
CA HIS A 6 9.36 9.58 -5.46
C HIS A 6 9.33 8.84 -6.81
N LEU A 7 8.13 8.71 -7.41
CA LEU A 7 7.95 8.07 -8.71
C LEU A 7 8.17 9.06 -9.84
N ARG A 8 8.82 8.60 -10.91
CA ARG A 8 8.87 9.29 -12.20
C ARG A 8 7.79 8.68 -13.08
N CYS A 9 6.80 9.46 -13.49
CA CYS A 9 5.73 8.98 -14.36
C CYS A 9 5.72 9.73 -15.68
N GLU A 10 5.49 9.01 -16.77
CA GLU A 10 5.20 9.61 -18.08
C GLU A 10 3.96 10.51 -18.02
N ASN A 11 2.91 10.05 -17.34
CA ASN A 11 1.73 10.85 -17.05
C ASN A 11 1.38 10.82 -15.56
N ALA A 12 1.96 11.76 -14.80
CA ALA A 12 1.75 11.86 -13.36
C ALA A 12 0.28 12.11 -12.95
N ALA A 13 -0.54 12.74 -13.81
CA ALA A 13 -1.94 12.99 -13.53
C ALA A 13 -2.78 11.72 -13.62
N LYS A 14 -2.44 10.82 -14.55
CA LYS A 14 -3.10 9.52 -14.73
C LYS A 14 -2.44 8.39 -13.92
N GLY A 15 -1.23 8.62 -13.39
CA GLY A 15 -0.46 7.58 -12.70
C GLY A 15 -0.01 6.46 -13.63
N SER A 16 0.22 6.76 -14.92
CA SER A 16 0.63 5.77 -15.93
C SER A 16 2.09 5.95 -16.32
N GLY A 17 2.74 4.83 -16.68
CA GLY A 17 4.16 4.81 -17.04
C GLY A 17 5.04 5.26 -15.88
N CYS A 18 4.70 4.84 -14.65
CA CYS A 18 5.46 5.22 -13.46
C CYS A 18 6.60 4.24 -13.21
N VAL A 19 7.77 4.78 -12.87
CA VAL A 19 8.95 4.01 -12.47
C VAL A 19 9.56 4.58 -11.20
N ALA A 20 10.25 3.73 -10.45
CA ALA A 20 11.06 4.11 -9.29
C ALA A 20 12.47 3.53 -9.42
N GLY A 21 13.50 4.33 -9.16
CA GLY A 21 14.90 3.90 -9.28
C GLY A 21 15.61 4.41 -10.53
N ASN A 22 16.68 3.72 -10.90
CA ASN A 22 17.58 4.11 -11.98
C ASN A 22 17.38 3.18 -13.19
N VAL A 23 16.70 3.72 -14.20
CA VAL A 23 16.42 3.01 -15.46
C VAL A 23 17.71 2.76 -16.24
N ASP A 24 18.67 3.69 -16.20
CA ASP A 24 19.92 3.60 -16.96
C ASP A 24 20.81 2.45 -16.49
N THR A 25 20.72 2.09 -15.20
CA THR A 25 21.46 0.96 -14.61
C THR A 25 20.62 -0.32 -14.53
N GLY A 26 19.37 -0.30 -15.00
CA GLY A 26 18.44 -1.44 -14.90
C GLY A 26 17.97 -1.74 -13.48
N ASP A 27 18.23 -0.85 -12.52
CA ASP A 27 17.82 -1.00 -11.12
C ASP A 27 16.60 -0.10 -10.85
N PHE A 28 15.47 -0.53 -11.39
CA PHE A 28 14.21 0.18 -11.26
C PHE A 28 13.05 -0.80 -11.10
N TYR A 29 11.94 -0.25 -10.60
CA TYR A 29 10.65 -0.90 -10.60
C TYR A 29 9.72 -0.21 -11.59
N ASP A 30 8.98 -1.01 -12.34
CA ASP A 30 7.76 -0.56 -13.01
C ASP A 30 6.65 -0.46 -11.97
N VAL A 31 5.97 0.67 -11.90
CA VAL A 31 4.97 0.95 -10.86
C VAL A 31 3.59 1.15 -11.48
N GLU A 32 2.68 0.26 -11.14
CA GLU A 32 1.26 0.33 -11.50
C GLU A 32 0.48 0.99 -10.37
N MET A 33 -0.25 2.08 -10.67
CA MET A 33 -1.03 2.82 -9.67
C MET A 33 -2.49 2.35 -9.62
N SER A 34 -3.04 2.20 -8.43
CA SER A 34 -4.44 1.83 -8.15
C SER A 34 -5.01 2.72 -7.03
N PRO A 35 -5.29 4.01 -7.28
CA PRO A 35 -5.43 5.01 -6.22
C PRO A 35 -6.74 4.95 -5.41
N ARG A 36 -7.63 3.99 -5.66
CA ARG A 36 -8.96 3.89 -5.04
C ARG A 36 -9.08 2.61 -4.21
N CYS A 37 -9.73 2.74 -3.06
CA CYS A 37 -10.08 1.66 -2.13
C CYS A 37 -11.61 1.47 -2.10
N ASP A 38 -12.23 1.32 -3.27
CA ASP A 38 -13.64 1.00 -3.44
C ASP A 38 -13.82 -0.47 -3.85
N ALA A 39 -15.00 -0.83 -4.37
CA ALA A 39 -15.30 -2.20 -4.80
C ALA A 39 -14.38 -2.72 -5.92
N ASP A 40 -13.80 -1.82 -6.73
CA ASP A 40 -12.84 -2.16 -7.79
C ASP A 40 -11.38 -2.06 -7.28
N GLY A 41 -11.19 -1.76 -6.00
CA GLY A 41 -9.90 -1.62 -5.37
C GLY A 41 -9.17 -2.95 -5.20
N ASN A 42 -7.85 -2.85 -5.04
CA ASN A 42 -7.01 -4.00 -4.72
C ASN A 42 -6.82 -4.07 -3.21
N PHE A 43 -7.04 -5.24 -2.62
CA PHE A 43 -6.96 -5.45 -1.18
C PHE A 43 -6.09 -6.65 -0.83
N ALA A 44 -5.57 -6.63 0.38
CA ALA A 44 -4.79 -7.73 0.91
C ALA A 44 -4.93 -7.83 2.43
N GLY A 45 -4.55 -8.99 2.93
CA GLY A 45 -4.26 -9.23 4.32
C GLY A 45 -2.76 -9.28 4.57
N VAL A 46 -2.28 -8.79 5.71
CA VAL A 46 -0.89 -9.02 6.12
C VAL A 46 -0.75 -10.46 6.60
N ALA A 47 0.16 -11.22 5.99
CA ALA A 47 0.36 -12.65 6.24
C ALA A 47 1.36 -12.94 7.38
N GLU A 48 2.19 -11.97 7.75
CA GLU A 48 3.26 -12.14 8.74
C GLU A 48 3.21 -11.08 9.84
N ARG A 49 3.80 -11.39 11.01
CA ARG A 49 3.96 -10.41 12.09
C ARG A 49 5.06 -9.40 11.77
N ASP A 50 4.93 -8.20 12.35
CA ASP A 50 5.91 -7.12 12.24
C ASP A 50 6.26 -6.74 10.78
N ALA A 51 5.27 -6.78 9.90
CA ALA A 51 5.43 -6.47 8.50
C ALA A 51 5.74 -4.97 8.32
N ALA A 52 7.00 -4.67 8.02
CA ALA A 52 7.48 -3.31 7.85
C ALA A 52 6.88 -2.63 6.61
N LEU A 53 6.40 -1.41 6.80
CA LEU A 53 6.08 -0.45 5.76
C LEU A 53 7.27 0.49 5.58
N LEU A 54 7.80 0.57 4.36
CA LEU A 54 8.90 1.45 3.99
C LEU A 54 8.36 2.76 3.42
N ASP A 55 9.02 3.87 3.72
CA ASP A 55 8.66 5.18 3.17
C ASP A 55 9.05 5.37 1.69
N ALA A 56 10.01 4.59 1.20
CA ALA A 56 10.47 4.55 -0.18
C ALA A 56 10.72 3.12 -0.66
N LEU A 57 10.70 2.93 -1.99
CA LEU A 57 11.13 1.66 -2.59
C LEU A 57 12.64 1.48 -2.42
N PRO A 58 13.10 0.28 -2.03
CA PRO A 58 14.52 -0.01 -1.94
C PRO A 58 15.11 -0.22 -3.33
N VAL A 59 15.87 0.79 -3.79
CA VAL A 59 16.69 0.83 -5.01
C VAL A 59 18.10 1.30 -4.65
N THR A 60 19.08 1.12 -5.53
CA THR A 60 20.47 1.60 -5.33
C THR A 60 20.49 3.09 -5.04
N GLY A 61 21.17 3.47 -3.96
CA GLY A 61 21.27 4.86 -3.50
C GLY A 61 20.04 5.37 -2.74
N SER A 62 18.98 4.57 -2.59
CA SER A 62 17.86 4.92 -1.71
C SER A 62 18.19 4.65 -0.24
N THR A 63 17.63 5.48 0.64
CA THR A 63 17.66 5.26 2.10
C THR A 63 16.24 5.01 2.60
N ALA A 64 15.67 3.87 2.24
CA ALA A 64 14.34 3.48 2.71
C ALA A 64 14.34 3.29 4.24
N GLN A 65 13.39 3.94 4.93
CA GLN A 65 13.21 3.82 6.37
C GLN A 65 11.89 3.11 6.68
N VAL A 66 11.85 2.45 7.83
CA VAL A 66 10.60 1.86 8.33
C VAL A 66 9.68 2.98 8.80
N ALA A 67 8.58 3.19 8.09
CA ALA A 67 7.53 4.16 8.40
C ALA A 67 6.61 3.66 9.52
N ALA A 68 6.22 2.39 9.46
CA ALA A 68 5.38 1.70 10.43
C ALA A 68 5.57 0.18 10.32
N LYS A 69 5.02 -0.57 11.28
CA LYS A 69 4.93 -2.03 11.24
C LYS A 69 3.49 -2.46 11.42
N LEU A 70 3.04 -3.36 10.55
CA LEU A 70 1.70 -3.95 10.59
C LEU A 70 1.74 -5.31 11.30
N SER A 71 0.64 -5.61 11.98
CA SER A 71 0.43 -6.93 12.57
C SER A 71 -0.12 -7.91 11.53
N GLU A 72 0.15 -9.20 11.73
CA GLU A 72 -0.51 -10.30 11.02
C GLU A 72 -2.04 -10.16 11.09
N GLY A 73 -2.72 -10.44 9.99
CA GLY A 73 -4.16 -10.31 9.86
C GLY A 73 -4.66 -8.87 9.73
N GLN A 74 -3.77 -7.89 9.51
CA GLN A 74 -4.15 -6.51 9.20
C GLN A 74 -4.72 -6.40 7.79
N PHE A 75 -5.89 -5.79 7.66
CA PHE A 75 -6.49 -5.46 6.38
C PHE A 75 -5.84 -4.21 5.77
N VAL A 76 -5.50 -4.27 4.49
CA VAL A 76 -4.89 -3.16 3.75
C VAL A 76 -5.50 -3.00 2.36
N CYS A 77 -5.49 -1.76 1.86
CA CYS A 77 -5.75 -1.45 0.46
C CYS A 77 -4.41 -1.23 -0.26
N ILE A 78 -4.26 -1.80 -1.45
CA ILE A 78 -3.09 -1.65 -2.32
C ILE A 78 -3.34 -0.48 -3.27
N LEU A 79 -2.50 0.55 -3.15
CA LEU A 79 -2.56 1.77 -3.96
C LEU A 79 -1.54 1.79 -5.09
N ALA A 80 -0.51 0.96 -5.02
CA ALA A 80 0.43 0.75 -6.12
C ALA A 80 1.10 -0.63 -6.03
N THR A 81 1.55 -1.14 -7.17
CA THR A 81 2.34 -2.37 -7.28
C THR A 81 3.63 -2.05 -8.02
N ALA A 82 4.76 -2.29 -7.36
CA ALA A 82 6.09 -2.16 -7.94
C ALA A 82 6.58 -3.54 -8.40
N ARG A 83 6.89 -3.66 -9.69
CA ARG A 83 7.34 -4.88 -10.33
C ARG A 83 8.81 -4.79 -10.71
N ALA A 84 9.55 -5.85 -10.43
CA ALA A 84 10.87 -6.10 -11.01
C ALA A 84 10.68 -7.10 -12.15
N GLY A 85 10.67 -6.61 -13.39
CA GLY A 85 10.22 -7.39 -14.54
C GLY A 85 8.76 -7.82 -14.40
N GLN A 86 8.48 -9.12 -14.48
CA GLN A 86 7.10 -9.65 -14.41
C GLN A 86 6.60 -9.89 -12.98
N HIS A 87 7.47 -9.82 -11.97
CA HIS A 87 7.13 -10.17 -10.60
C HIS A 87 6.83 -8.93 -9.77
N ALA A 88 5.68 -8.92 -9.07
CA ALA A 88 5.39 -7.91 -8.07
C ALA A 88 6.35 -8.06 -6.89
N ALA A 89 7.27 -7.11 -6.72
CA ALA A 89 8.27 -7.12 -5.66
C ALA A 89 7.76 -6.43 -4.39
N TYR A 90 7.07 -5.29 -4.57
CA TYR A 90 6.51 -4.51 -3.48
C TYR A 90 5.11 -4.00 -3.82
N HIS A 91 4.29 -3.78 -2.80
CA HIS A 91 3.05 -3.04 -2.90
C HIS A 91 3.11 -1.79 -2.04
N TYR A 92 2.62 -0.66 -2.53
CA TYR A 92 2.33 0.48 -1.67
C TYR A 92 0.94 0.27 -1.09
N VAL A 93 0.87 0.13 0.23
CA VAL A 93 -0.37 -0.19 0.92
C VAL A 93 -0.74 0.89 1.92
N VAL A 94 -2.02 0.89 2.28
CA VAL A 94 -2.57 1.69 3.36
C VAL A 94 -3.43 0.80 4.25
N ALA A 95 -3.12 0.78 5.54
CA ALA A 95 -3.92 0.07 6.54
C ALA A 95 -5.17 0.89 6.86
N ILE A 96 -6.33 0.33 6.53
CA ILE A 96 -7.63 0.98 6.68
C ILE A 96 -8.59 0.07 7.46
N PRO A 97 -9.54 0.61 8.23
CA PRO A 97 -10.58 -0.21 8.84
C PRO A 97 -11.45 -0.85 7.75
N PRO A 98 -11.66 -2.18 7.75
CA PRO A 98 -12.55 -2.83 6.78
C PRO A 98 -13.96 -2.25 6.80
N ALA A 99 -14.44 -1.82 7.98
CA ALA A 99 -15.74 -1.19 8.15
C ALA A 99 -15.91 0.15 7.39
N SER A 100 -14.80 0.78 6.97
CA SER A 100 -14.84 1.99 6.14
C SER A 100 -14.96 1.69 4.64
N VAL A 101 -14.83 0.42 4.24
CA VAL A 101 -14.97 -0.03 2.86
C VAL A 101 -16.35 -0.64 2.67
N SER A 102 -17.21 -0.01 1.88
CA SER A 102 -18.59 -0.48 1.65
C SER A 102 -18.65 -1.92 1.12
N ALA A 103 -17.70 -2.29 0.24
CA ALA A 103 -17.59 -3.63 -0.32
C ALA A 103 -17.29 -4.74 0.71
N CYS A 104 -16.80 -4.38 1.91
CA CYS A 104 -16.51 -5.34 2.97
C CYS A 104 -17.75 -5.80 3.76
N GLN A 105 -18.91 -5.14 3.59
CA GLN A 105 -20.09 -5.46 4.39
C GLN A 105 -20.55 -6.91 4.16
N GLY A 106 -20.56 -7.70 5.23
CA GLY A 106 -21.01 -9.10 5.22
C GLY A 106 -19.99 -10.10 4.67
N LYS A 107 -18.83 -9.67 4.17
CA LYS A 107 -17.81 -10.56 3.60
C LYS A 107 -16.97 -11.23 4.69
N ALA A 108 -16.79 -12.55 4.58
CA ALA A 108 -15.99 -13.33 5.53
C ALA A 108 -14.51 -12.90 5.54
N ILE A 109 -13.95 -12.56 4.37
CA ILE A 109 -12.55 -12.14 4.24
C ILE A 109 -12.25 -10.87 5.05
N CYS A 110 -13.19 -9.92 5.10
CA CYS A 110 -13.09 -8.71 5.91
C CYS A 110 -13.36 -8.93 7.41
N LYS A 111 -13.84 -10.12 7.80
CA LYS A 111 -13.89 -10.54 9.21
C LYS A 111 -12.59 -11.22 9.63
N GLN A 112 -11.99 -11.99 8.73
CA GLN A 112 -10.70 -12.64 8.95
C GLN A 112 -9.57 -11.60 9.06
N TYR A 113 -9.47 -10.72 8.05
CA TYR A 113 -8.53 -9.60 8.03
C TYR A 113 -9.22 -8.36 8.57
N GLY A 114 -8.70 -7.84 9.67
CA GLY A 114 -9.34 -6.80 10.46
C GLY A 114 -8.47 -5.58 10.65
N GLN A 115 -9.01 -4.60 11.38
CA GLN A 115 -8.18 -3.56 11.97
C GLN A 115 -7.35 -4.19 13.10
N ARG A 116 -6.03 -4.05 13.03
CA ARG A 116 -5.09 -4.52 14.05
C ARG A 116 -4.30 -3.33 14.60
N ARG A 117 -3.49 -3.60 15.63
CA ARG A 117 -2.55 -2.62 16.13
C ARG A 117 -1.50 -2.34 15.07
N VAL A 118 -1.20 -1.07 14.88
CA VAL A 118 -0.07 -0.61 14.05
C VAL A 118 0.93 0.11 14.94
N ASP A 119 2.19 -0.27 14.80
CA ASP A 119 3.31 0.40 15.44
C ASP A 119 3.92 1.40 14.46
N PHE A 120 3.67 2.69 14.71
CA PHE A 120 4.18 3.78 13.89
C PHE A 120 5.61 4.10 14.33
N VAL A 121 6.52 4.24 13.36
CA VAL A 121 7.95 4.44 13.61
C VAL A 121 8.36 5.86 13.23
N THR A 122 8.48 6.15 11.93
CA THR A 122 8.78 7.52 11.45
C THR A 122 7.54 8.28 10.99
N GLN A 123 6.46 7.56 10.65
CA GLN A 123 5.22 8.20 10.20
C GLN A 123 4.51 8.89 11.38
N ARG A 124 4.33 10.21 11.28
CA ARG A 124 3.67 11.03 12.33
C ARG A 124 2.16 10.89 12.29
N LYS A 125 1.53 10.97 13.47
CA LYS A 125 0.07 11.04 13.65
C LYS A 125 -0.36 12.45 14.02
N GLN A 126 -1.52 12.85 13.53
CA GLN A 126 -2.18 14.13 13.83
C GLN A 126 -3.41 13.97 14.74
N GLY A 127 -3.71 12.75 15.20
CA GLY A 127 -4.89 12.41 16.01
C GLY A 127 -6.17 12.21 15.20
N ARG A 128 -6.07 12.09 13.87
CA ARG A 128 -7.22 11.92 12.98
C ARG A 128 -7.50 10.44 12.74
N GLN A 129 -8.74 10.02 12.94
CA GLN A 129 -9.15 8.64 12.64
C GLN A 129 -8.89 8.29 11.17
N CYS A 130 -8.27 7.13 10.95
CA CYS A 130 -8.10 6.58 9.61
C CYS A 130 -9.43 6.04 9.08
N SER A 131 -9.81 6.43 7.87
CA SER A 131 -10.99 5.93 7.16
C SER A 131 -10.82 6.08 5.65
N ILE A 132 -11.75 5.47 4.89
CA ILE A 132 -11.96 5.80 3.48
C ILE A 132 -12.98 6.94 3.37
N ALA A 133 -12.60 8.02 2.69
CA ALA A 133 -13.49 9.13 2.36
C ALA A 133 -14.43 8.78 1.20
N GLY A 134 -15.47 9.60 0.99
CA GLY A 134 -16.49 9.36 -0.06
C GLY A 134 -15.96 9.32 -1.50
N ASN A 135 -14.73 9.78 -1.74
CA ASN A 135 -14.02 9.67 -3.02
C ASN A 135 -13.17 8.38 -3.14
N ALA A 136 -13.42 7.39 -2.28
CA ALA A 136 -12.69 6.12 -2.20
C ALA A 136 -11.19 6.26 -1.88
N ARG A 137 -10.76 7.38 -1.29
CA ARG A 137 -9.36 7.59 -0.89
C ARG A 137 -9.21 7.50 0.63
N PRO A 138 -8.06 7.01 1.12
CA PRO A 138 -7.74 7.06 2.54
C PRO A 138 -7.64 8.51 3.03
N GLU A 139 -8.13 8.75 4.23
CA GLU A 139 -8.06 10.03 4.94
C GLU A 139 -7.70 9.81 6.42
N GLY A 140 -7.04 10.79 7.05
CA GLY A 140 -6.59 10.67 8.44
C GLY A 140 -5.25 9.97 8.61
N ASP A 141 -4.98 9.49 9.82
CA ASP A 141 -3.69 8.90 10.18
C ASP A 141 -3.61 7.41 9.81
N CYS A 142 -3.83 7.09 8.54
CA CYS A 142 -3.68 5.74 8.03
C CYS A 142 -2.20 5.39 7.87
N ALA A 143 -1.77 4.26 8.43
CA ALA A 143 -0.42 3.77 8.21
C ALA A 143 -0.24 3.36 6.76
N GLN A 144 0.82 3.83 6.12
CA GLN A 144 1.04 3.60 4.69
C GLN A 144 2.52 3.48 4.36
N GLY A 145 2.83 2.73 3.30
CA GLY A 145 4.19 2.52 2.86
C GLY A 145 4.32 1.31 1.93
N TRP A 146 5.53 1.11 1.44
CA TRP A 146 5.91 -0.04 0.62
C TRP A 146 6.14 -1.27 1.50
N ILE A 147 5.53 -2.38 1.12
CA ILE A 147 5.68 -3.67 1.78
C ILE A 147 6.06 -4.71 0.72
N GLN A 148 6.90 -5.68 1.09
CA GLN A 148 7.25 -6.79 0.21
C GLN A 148 6.00 -7.61 -0.13
N SER A 149 5.82 -7.97 -1.40
CA SER A 149 4.60 -8.67 -1.84
C SER A 149 4.36 -9.99 -1.13
N GLN A 150 5.43 -10.74 -0.82
CA GLN A 150 5.34 -12.02 -0.12
C GLN A 150 4.78 -11.93 1.31
N LYS A 151 4.73 -10.73 1.89
CA LYS A 151 4.14 -10.49 3.22
C LYS A 151 2.64 -10.24 3.19
N LEU A 152 2.04 -10.32 1.99
CA LEU A 152 0.63 -10.06 1.76
C LEU A 152 -0.07 -11.28 1.19
N ASP A 153 -1.22 -11.57 1.75
CA ASP A 153 -2.25 -12.41 1.13
C ASP A 153 -3.10 -11.50 0.23
N VAL A 154 -2.70 -11.35 -1.03
CA VAL A 154 -3.44 -10.53 -2.00
C VAL A 154 -4.75 -11.22 -2.39
N PHE A 155 -5.85 -10.48 -2.35
CA PHE A 155 -7.18 -11.01 -2.66
C PHE A 155 -7.39 -11.07 -4.18
N ALA A 156 -6.84 -12.11 -4.82
CA ALA A 156 -6.81 -12.26 -6.27
C ALA A 156 -8.20 -12.26 -6.94
N ASN A 157 -9.26 -12.58 -6.20
CA ASN A 157 -10.65 -12.58 -6.67
C ASN A 157 -11.47 -11.38 -6.16
N GLY A 158 -10.81 -10.34 -5.62
CA GLY A 158 -11.47 -9.23 -4.96
C GLY A 158 -12.03 -9.57 -3.57
N LEU A 159 -12.90 -8.70 -3.05
CA LEU A 159 -13.57 -8.82 -1.74
C LEU A 159 -14.86 -9.65 -1.77
#